data_AF-A0A949PEX3-F1
#
_entry.id   AF-A0A949PEX3-F1
#
_cell.length_a   1.000
_cell.length_b   1.000
_cell.length_c   1.000
_cell.angle_alpha   90.00
_cell.angle_beta   90.00
_cell.angle_gamma   90.00
#
_symmetry.space_group_name_H-M   'P 1'
#
loop_
_entity.id
_entity.type
_entity.pdbx_description
1 polymer ?
#
loop_
_entity_poly.entity_id
_entity_poly.type
_entity_poly.pdbx_seq_one_letter_code
_entity_poly.pdbx_strand_id
1 'polypeptide(L)' 'KKIELLTPSERTILKLIAQQQSTKEISDTLSISTRTVEKHRSNIINKLELNKETNTLITWALVNKMIILEL' A
#
# COMPACT_ATOMS: atom_id res chain seq x y z
N LYS A 1 12.33 9.00 -6.18
CA LYS A 1 12.13 7.93 -5.16
C LYS A 1 11.21 6.85 -5.76
N LYS A 2 11.41 5.53 -5.54
CA LYS A 2 10.57 4.46 -6.17
C LYS A 2 9.05 4.63 -5.96
N ILE A 3 8.64 5.33 -4.91
CA ILE A 3 7.24 5.67 -4.59
C ILE A 3 6.60 6.58 -5.64
N GLU A 4 7.39 7.36 -6.39
CA GLU A 4 6.86 8.26 -7.41
C GLU A 4 6.22 7.52 -8.60
N LEU A 5 6.60 6.25 -8.79
CA LEU A 5 6.08 5.34 -9.82
C LEU A 5 4.67 4.81 -9.50
N LEU A 6 4.21 5.01 -8.26
CA LEU A 6 2.87 4.60 -7.84
C LEU A 6 1.82 5.57 -8.36
N THR A 7 0.71 5.02 -8.82
CA THR A 7 -0.46 5.81 -9.21
C THR A 7 -1.09 6.49 -7.98
N PRO A 8 -1.90 7.53 -8.16
CA PRO A 8 -2.58 8.19 -7.04
C PRO A 8 -3.36 7.20 -6.15
N SER A 9 -4.07 6.24 -6.74
CA SER A 9 -4.81 5.21 -6.02
C SER A 9 -3.89 4.27 -5.21
N GLU A 10 -2.76 3.87 -5.79
CA GLU A 10 -1.76 3.04 -5.10
C GLU A 10 -1.11 3.78 -3.93
N ARG A 11 -0.86 5.08 -4.09
CA ARG A 11 -0.35 5.93 -3.00
C ARG A 11 -1.35 6.07 -1.87
N THR A 12 -2.64 6.25 -2.18
CA THR A 12 -3.69 6.28 -1.16
C THR A 12 -3.72 4.97 -0.38
N ILE A 13 -3.72 3.82 -1.06
CA ILE A 13 -3.68 2.51 -0.41
C ILE A 13 -2.41 2.37 0.45
N LEU A 14 -1.25 2.78 -0.08
CA LEU A 14 0.01 2.74 0.66
C LEU A 14 -0.02 3.60 1.92
N LYS A 15 -0.63 4.79 1.88
CA LYS A 15 -0.83 5.66 3.05
C LYS A 15 -1.68 4.98 4.11
N LEU A 16 -2.79 4.37 3.71
CA LEU A 16 -3.67 3.65 4.64
C LEU A 16 -2.96 2.44 5.28
N ILE A 17 -2.15 1.72 4.50
CA ILE A 17 -1.29 0.63 5.03
C ILE A 17 -0.26 1.17 6.03
N ALA A 18 0.38 2.32 5.74
CA ALA A 18 1.33 2.96 6.66
C ALA A 18 0.66 3.47 7.96
N GLN A 19 -0.66 3.70 7.93
CA GLN A 19 -1.49 3.99 9.10
C GLN A 19 -1.92 2.73 9.87
N GLN A 20 -1.45 1.55 9.48
CA GLN A 20 -1.81 0.25 10.06
C GLN A 20 -3.28 -0.14 9.86
N GLN A 21 -3.95 0.40 8.83
CA GLN A 21 -5.28 -0.08 8.49
C GLN A 21 -5.23 -1.47 7.87
N SER A 22 -6.18 -2.31 8.28
CA SER A 22 -6.39 -3.65 7.74
C SER A 22 -6.94 -3.61 6.32
N THR A 23 -6.79 -4.70 5.56
CA THR A 23 -7.34 -4.82 4.19
C THR A 23 -8.84 -4.52 4.16
N LYS A 24 -9.55 -4.88 5.25
CA LYS A 24 -10.99 -4.65 5.40
C LYS A 24 -11.31 -3.18 5.65
N GLU A 25 -10.56 -2.50 6.52
CA GLU A 25 -10.74 -1.07 6.75
C GLU A 25 -10.40 -0.26 5.50
N ILE A 26 -9.36 -0.66 4.77
CA ILE A 26 -8.98 -0.03 3.50
C ILE A 26 -10.08 -0.23 2.46
N SER A 27 -10.64 -1.45 2.38
CA SER A 27 -11.72 -1.76 1.45
C SER A 27 -12.97 -0.93 1.76
N ASP A 28 -13.30 -0.78 3.03
CA ASP A 28 -14.46 -0.01 3.48
C ASP A 28 -14.23 1.50 3.26
N THR A 29 -13.03 2.01 3.59
CA THR A 29 -12.65 3.42 3.42
C THR A 29 -12.68 3.84 1.95
N LEU A 30 -12.18 2.98 1.05
CA LEU A 30 -12.15 3.25 -0.38
C LEU A 30 -13.41 2.77 -1.11
N SER A 31 -14.37 2.15 -0.40
CA SER A 31 -15.58 1.54 -0.98
C SER A 31 -15.27 0.58 -2.14
N ILE A 32 -14.19 -0.20 -2.03
CA ILE A 32 -13.78 -1.21 -3.01
C ILE A 32 -13.78 -2.60 -2.37
N SER A 33 -13.75 -3.66 -3.17
CA SER A 33 -13.64 -5.02 -2.61
C SER A 33 -12.25 -5.29 -2.04
N THR A 34 -12.16 -6.10 -0.99
CA THR A 34 -10.88 -6.60 -0.42
C THR A 34 -9.98 -7.22 -1.49
N ARG A 35 -10.56 -7.94 -2.46
CA ARG A 35 -9.86 -8.49 -3.63
C ARG A 35 -9.19 -7.42 -4.50
N THR A 36 -9.83 -6.24 -4.62
CA THR A 36 -9.26 -5.09 -5.33
C THR A 36 -8.09 -4.51 -4.55
N VAL A 37 -8.21 -4.41 -3.22
CA VAL A 37 -7.10 -3.99 -2.34
C VAL A 37 -5.90 -4.92 -2.50
N GLU A 38 -6.09 -6.24 -2.48
CA GLU A 38 -5.02 -7.23 -2.71
C GLU A 38 -4.35 -7.07 -4.08
N LYS A 39 -5.13 -6.80 -5.12
CA LYS A 39 -4.60 -6.54 -6.46
C LYS A 39 -3.74 -5.28 -6.49
N HIS A 40 -4.17 -4.20 -5.84
CA HIS A 40 -3.35 -2.99 -5.70
C HIS A 40 -2.08 -3.26 -4.90
N ARG A 41 -2.14 -4.02 -3.80
CA ARG A 41 -0.95 -4.41 -3.01
C ARG A 41 0.05 -5.16 -3.87
N SER A 42 -0.42 -6.11 -4.68
CA SER A 42 0.43 -6.87 -5.61
C SER A 42 1.11 -5.98 -6.65
N ASN A 43 0.37 -5.00 -7.20
CA ASN A 43 0.93 -4.02 -8.13
C ASN A 43 1.98 -3.12 -7.45
N ILE A 44 1.71 -2.66 -6.23
CA ILE A 44 2.65 -1.85 -5.44
C ILE A 44 3.93 -2.65 -5.16
N ILE A 45 3.81 -3.90 -4.73
CA ILE A 45 4.95 -4.80 -4.49
C ILE A 45 5.79 -4.96 -5.76
N ASN A 46 5.17 -5.23 -6.91
CA ASN A 46 5.89 -5.34 -8.17
C ASN A 46 6.57 -4.02 -8.56
N LYS A 47 5.90 -2.87 -8.41
CA LYS A 47 6.47 -1.56 -8.74
C LYS A 47 7.61 -1.12 -7.82
N LEU A 48 7.53 -1.48 -6.54
CA LEU A 48 8.57 -1.22 -5.56
C LEU A 48 9.67 -2.30 -5.58
N GLU A 49 9.51 -3.33 -6.43
CA GLU A 49 10.40 -4.51 -6.53
C GLU A 49 10.60 -5.18 -5.17
N LEU A 50 9.52 -5.28 -4.40
CA LEU A 50 9.52 -5.92 -3.09
C LEU A 50 9.23 -7.42 -3.21
N ASN A 51 9.65 -8.18 -2.21
CA ASN A 51 9.31 -9.60 -2.13
C ASN A 51 7.79 -9.77 -2.01
N LYS A 52 7.26 -10.81 -2.67
CA LYS A 52 5.82 -11.11 -2.74
C LYS A 52 5.26 -11.77 -1.48
N GLU A 53 5.87 -11.57 -0.32
CA GLU A 53 5.35 -12.13 0.93
C GLU A 53 4.24 -11.24 1.50
N THR A 54 3.27 -11.88 2.14
CA THR A 54 2.03 -11.28 2.67
C THR A 54 2.27 -10.09 3.61
N ASN A 55 3.44 -10.00 4.23
CA ASN A 55 3.79 -8.97 5.20
C ASN A 55 4.87 -7.98 4.74
N THR A 56 5.55 -8.23 3.61
CA THR A 56 6.66 -7.36 3.17
C THR A 56 6.18 -5.93 2.94
N LEU A 57 5.02 -5.75 2.31
CA LEU A 57 4.49 -4.42 2.03
C LEU A 57 4.14 -3.65 3.32
N ILE A 58 3.65 -4.34 4.35
CA ILE A 58 3.31 -3.72 5.64
C ILE A 58 4.58 -3.28 6.34
N THR A 59 5.56 -4.17 6.47
CA THR A 59 6.87 -3.85 7.08
C THR A 59 7.55 -2.72 6.35
N TRP A 60 7.54 -2.75 5.02
CA TRP A 60 8.12 -1.70 4.19
C TRP A 60 7.41 -0.36 4.38
N ALA A 61 6.07 -0.36 4.45
CA ALA A 61 5.27 0.85 4.67
C ALA A 61 5.49 1.43 6.08
N LEU A 62 5.72 0.59 7.09
CA LEU A 62 6.05 1.04 8.45
C LEU A 62 7.43 1.70 8.51
N VAL A 63 8.44 1.08 7.88
CA VAL A 63 9.80 1.63 7.83
C VAL A 63 9.83 2.95 7.05
N ASN A 64 9.06 3.05 5.96
CA ASN A 64 9.01 4.24 5.12
C ASN A 64 7.84 5.18 5.50
N LYS A 65 7.22 4.99 6.66
CA LYS A 65 6.01 5.72 7.08
C LYS A 65 6.19 7.23 7.01
N MET A 66 7.33 7.74 7.46
CA MET A 66 7.65 9.17 7.41
C MET A 66 7.58 9.71 5.97
N ILE A 67 8.21 8.99 5.03
CA ILE A 67 8.21 9.38 3.60
C ILE A 67 6.82 9.26 2.98
N ILE A 68 6.04 8.24 3.36
CA ILE A 68 4.71 8.00 2.81
C ILE A 68 3.71 9.06 3.28
N LEU A 69 3.84 9.53 4.51
CA LEU A 69 2.98 10.58 5.08
C LEU A 69 3.35 12.00 4.61
N GLU A 70 4.58 12.20 4.14
CA GLU A 70 5.04 13.46 3.53
C GLU A 70 4.69 13.60 2.03
N LEU A 71 4.27 12.50 1.38
CA LEU A 71 3.78 12.48 0.00
C LEU A 71 2.32 12.92 -0.10
#